data_AF-A0A395NFS0-F1
#
_entry.id   AF-A0A395NFS0-F1
#
_cell.length_a   1.000
_cell.length_b   1.000
_cell.length_c   1.000
_cell.angle_alpha   90.00
_cell.angle_beta   90.00
_cell.angle_gamma   90.00
#
_symmetry.space_group_name_H-M   'P 1'
#
loop_
_entity.id
_entity.type
_entity.pdbx_description
1 polymer ?
#
loop_
_entity_poly.entity_id
_entity_poly.type
_entity_poly.pdbx_seq_one_letter_code
_entity_poly.pdbx_strand_id
1 'polypeptide(L)'
;MPAAEPPPTGSRSILSAGRDLRTCTAFGIASFANVLLPYIIFSGLYLIIPFPQPVVLLIELLPALTIKLIFPHILHHIRRWVWPLLLVGCWTLAAFATTAAPPNVTTPIRILIAVLASASTATAEVFFLSQLSHYGKTALAGWGTGTAVAGALCAILPTVLTIHMGLVLRNSTVYVYYLLLATATAYFLVLPPPTCYKQDDWAADDELPSEVESQKLALLPAESPSVISFWERFHDNLQLTSSKLLRLCIYPLLLVTTAQVLASSGRSRPSAMLPIFPRYAEFSAAYGMAFQLGNLIARSTALLFRAKRPRLIFALLVFCSIVTILDTAFILLSNAYFVFSIVFAIGWTGGMMYMNVYSTAMEYLSRNPDADAEFALGSIGVGETAGILIGSLAGVTFESQLCGLANRSGRWCSTVT
;
A
#
# COMPACT_ATOMS: atom_id res chain seq x y z
N MET A 1 19.01 -45.59 32.37
CA MET A 1 17.74 -45.22 31.72
C MET A 1 17.70 -43.70 31.66
N PRO A 2 17.88 -43.08 30.49
CA PRO A 2 17.82 -41.62 30.38
C PRO A 2 16.37 -41.15 30.55
N ALA A 3 16.21 -40.06 31.29
CA ALA A 3 14.93 -39.44 31.60
C ALA A 3 14.28 -38.93 30.31
N ALA A 4 12.99 -39.23 30.14
CA ALA A 4 12.18 -38.71 29.06
C ALA A 4 12.05 -37.18 29.20
N GLU A 5 12.44 -36.44 28.16
CA GLU A 5 12.12 -35.03 28.02
C GLU A 5 10.59 -34.85 27.98
N PRO A 6 10.02 -33.88 28.72
CA PRO A 6 8.61 -33.56 28.59
C PRO A 6 8.34 -32.93 27.21
N PRO A 7 7.17 -33.21 26.60
CA PRO A 7 6.84 -32.74 25.26
C PRO A 7 6.74 -31.19 25.21
N PRO A 8 7.05 -30.56 24.07
CA PRO A 8 7.00 -29.12 23.94
C PRO A 8 5.58 -28.59 24.09
N THR A 9 5.45 -27.65 25.03
CA THR A 9 4.31 -26.83 25.44
C THR A 9 3.30 -26.44 24.34
N GLY A 10 2.17 -27.16 24.25
CA GLY A 10 1.04 -26.78 23.39
C GLY A 10 0.34 -25.46 23.77
N SER A 11 0.55 -24.95 24.99
CA SER A 11 0.01 -23.64 25.41
C SER A 11 0.73 -22.44 24.80
N ARG A 12 2.02 -22.57 24.44
CA ARG A 12 2.81 -21.46 23.87
C ARG A 12 2.49 -21.26 22.39
N SER A 13 2.25 -22.34 21.64
CA SER A 13 1.89 -22.28 20.21
C SER A 13 0.49 -21.72 19.97
N ILE A 14 -0.47 -22.01 20.85
CA ILE A 14 -1.83 -21.45 20.76
C ILE A 14 -1.81 -19.95 21.08
N LEU A 15 -1.01 -19.53 22.07
CA LEU A 15 -0.87 -18.12 22.45
C LEU A 15 -0.17 -17.29 21.37
N SER A 16 0.86 -17.84 20.69
CA SER A 16 1.52 -17.18 19.57
C SER A 16 0.60 -17.08 18.35
N ALA A 17 -0.11 -18.15 17.99
CA ALA A 17 -1.08 -18.14 16.90
C ALA A 17 -2.22 -17.13 17.12
N GLY A 18 -2.74 -17.02 18.35
CA GLY A 18 -3.74 -16.02 18.71
C GLY A 18 -3.23 -14.58 18.59
N ARG A 19 -1.96 -14.35 18.93
CA ARG A 19 -1.32 -13.03 18.77
C ARG A 19 -1.13 -12.69 17.30
N ASP A 20 -0.65 -13.62 16.48
CA ASP A 20 -0.44 -13.43 15.06
C ASP A 20 -1.73 -13.11 14.31
N LEU A 21 -2.83 -13.79 14.66
CA LEU A 21 -4.15 -13.50 14.11
C LEU A 21 -4.62 -12.09 14.48
N ARG A 22 -4.45 -11.67 15.73
CA ARG A 22 -4.80 -10.31 16.19
C ARG A 22 -3.98 -9.23 15.48
N THR A 23 -2.68 -9.45 15.31
CA THR A 23 -1.80 -8.55 14.57
C THR A 23 -2.23 -8.44 13.10
N CYS A 24 -2.46 -9.58 12.43
CA CYS A 24 -2.89 -9.62 11.04
C CYS A 24 -4.24 -8.89 10.84
N THR A 25 -5.22 -9.15 11.71
CA THR A 25 -6.54 -8.51 11.64
C THR A 25 -6.48 -7.01 11.91
N ALA A 26 -5.72 -6.56 12.93
CA ALA A 26 -5.58 -5.14 13.23
C ALA A 26 -4.94 -4.37 12.06
N PHE A 27 -3.83 -4.89 11.52
CA PHE A 27 -3.17 -4.29 10.35
C PHE A 27 -4.03 -4.34 9.09
N GLY A 28 -4.81 -5.40 8.90
CA GLY A 28 -5.75 -5.53 7.79
C GLY A 28 -6.89 -4.51 7.84
N ILE A 29 -7.50 -4.29 9.00
CA ILE A 29 -8.55 -3.27 9.18
C ILE A 29 -7.96 -1.87 8.97
N ALA A 30 -6.80 -1.60 9.57
CA ALA A 30 -6.12 -0.32 9.43
C ALA A 30 -5.78 0.01 7.98
N SER A 31 -5.20 -0.96 7.25
CA SER A 31 -4.82 -0.77 5.84
C SER A 31 -6.01 -0.69 4.90
N PHE A 32 -7.07 -1.47 5.17
CA PHE A 32 -8.33 -1.41 4.43
C PHE A 32 -8.96 -0.02 4.52
N ALA A 33 -9.08 0.52 5.74
CA ALA A 33 -9.59 1.86 5.94
C ALA A 33 -8.68 2.92 5.32
N ASN A 34 -7.35 2.78 5.43
CA ASN A 34 -6.40 3.75 4.88
C ASN A 34 -6.52 3.92 3.36
N VAL A 35 -6.89 2.86 2.63
CA VAL A 35 -7.12 2.94 1.18
C VAL A 35 -8.50 3.53 0.85
N LEU A 36 -9.54 3.21 1.62
CA LEU A 36 -10.91 3.66 1.36
C LEU A 36 -11.18 5.11 1.76
N LEU A 37 -10.59 5.56 2.87
CA LEU A 37 -10.77 6.91 3.40
C LEU A 37 -10.45 8.02 2.36
N PRO A 38 -9.24 8.06 1.74
CA PRO A 38 -8.94 9.07 0.73
C PRO A 38 -9.85 8.92 -0.48
N TYR A 39 -10.16 7.69 -0.90
CA TYR A 39 -11.03 7.42 -2.03
C TYR A 39 -12.44 8.01 -1.84
N ILE A 40 -13.05 7.82 -0.67
CA ILE A 40 -14.37 8.38 -0.33
C ILE A 40 -14.32 9.91 -0.32
N ILE A 41 -13.26 10.51 0.22
CA ILE A 41 -13.10 11.96 0.25
C ILE A 41 -12.92 12.53 -1.15
N PHE A 42 -12.02 11.98 -1.96
CA PHE A 42 -11.81 12.41 -3.35
C PHE A 42 -13.09 12.25 -4.19
N SER A 43 -13.81 11.14 -4.00
CA SER A 43 -15.12 10.92 -4.60
C SER A 43 -16.16 11.96 -4.14
N GLY A 44 -16.14 12.37 -2.88
CA GLY A 44 -17.01 13.41 -2.32
C GLY A 44 -16.69 14.82 -2.82
N LEU A 45 -15.44 15.07 -3.22
CA LEU A 45 -14.96 16.29 -3.85
C LEU A 45 -15.31 16.36 -5.35
N TYR A 46 -16.48 15.82 -5.73
CA TYR A 46 -17.06 15.62 -7.09
C TYR A 46 -17.00 16.84 -8.03
N LEU A 47 -16.39 17.98 -7.65
CA LEU A 47 -16.16 19.15 -8.48
C LEU A 47 -14.68 19.58 -8.56
N ILE A 48 -13.72 18.67 -8.43
CA ILE A 48 -12.38 18.85 -9.02
C ILE A 48 -12.43 18.71 -10.57
N ILE A 49 -13.62 18.39 -11.11
CA ILE A 49 -14.03 18.29 -12.54
C ILE A 49 -13.39 19.31 -13.52
N PRO A 50 -13.13 20.60 -13.21
CA PRO A 50 -12.54 21.48 -14.23
C PRO A 50 -11.06 21.18 -14.53
N PHE A 51 -10.36 20.39 -13.72
CA PHE A 51 -8.95 20.11 -13.94
C PHE A 51 -8.72 18.88 -14.83
N PRO A 52 -7.73 18.93 -15.72
CA PRO A 52 -7.33 17.76 -16.49
C PRO A 52 -6.79 16.68 -15.54
N GLN A 53 -7.03 15.41 -15.87
CA GLN A 53 -6.65 14.25 -15.06
C GLN A 53 -5.20 14.28 -14.52
N PRO A 54 -4.16 14.73 -15.28
CA PRO A 54 -2.80 14.84 -14.75
C PRO A 54 -2.67 15.79 -13.55
N VAL A 55 -3.43 16.89 -13.54
CA VAL A 55 -3.40 17.88 -12.45
C VAL A 55 -4.04 17.30 -11.19
N VAL A 56 -5.12 16.55 -11.34
CA VAL A 56 -5.77 15.85 -10.22
C VAL A 56 -4.80 14.85 -9.59
N LEU A 57 -4.12 14.04 -10.41
CA LEU A 57 -3.11 13.09 -9.94
C LEU A 57 -1.95 13.78 -9.20
N LEU A 58 -1.51 14.95 -9.66
CA LEU A 58 -0.47 15.74 -8.99
C LEU A 58 -0.95 16.25 -7.62
N ILE A 59 -2.18 16.77 -7.54
CA ILE A 59 -2.78 17.24 -6.28
C ILE A 59 -2.93 16.09 -5.28
N GLU A 60 -3.24 14.88 -5.75
CA GLU A 60 -3.45 13.72 -4.90
C GLU A 60 -2.14 13.03 -4.48
N LEU A 61 -1.13 12.97 -5.34
CA LEU A 61 0.07 12.14 -5.10
C LEU A 61 1.30 12.94 -4.66
N LEU A 62 1.42 14.22 -5.03
CA LEU A 62 2.57 15.03 -4.66
C LEU A 62 2.61 15.30 -3.14
N PRO A 63 1.51 15.67 -2.46
CA PRO A 63 1.51 15.80 -1.01
C PRO A 63 1.87 14.49 -0.32
N ALA A 64 1.29 13.37 -0.76
CA ALA A 64 1.62 12.05 -0.23
C ALA A 64 3.13 11.75 -0.38
N LEU A 65 3.73 12.04 -1.53
CA LEU A 65 5.17 11.84 -1.75
C LEU A 65 6.02 12.71 -0.81
N THR A 66 5.67 13.97 -0.63
CA THR A 66 6.39 14.88 0.30
C THR A 66 6.31 14.39 1.73
N ILE A 67 5.13 13.92 2.17
CA ILE A 67 4.94 13.36 3.50
C ILE A 67 5.74 12.06 3.65
N LYS A 68 5.73 11.15 2.67
CA LYS A 68 6.53 9.91 2.74
C LYS A 68 8.04 10.15 2.83
N LEU A 69 8.52 11.26 2.28
CA LEU A 69 9.94 11.66 2.39
C LEU A 69 10.28 12.30 3.73
N ILE A 70 9.39 13.13 4.29
CA ILE A 70 9.66 13.91 5.50
C ILE A 70 9.29 13.13 6.78
N PHE A 71 8.15 12.43 6.75
CA PHE A 71 7.53 11.84 7.93
C PHE A 71 8.38 10.77 8.64
N PRO A 72 9.10 9.86 7.95
CA PRO A 72 9.97 8.89 8.62
C PRO A 72 10.99 9.54 9.57
N HIS A 73 11.43 10.77 9.28
CA HIS A 73 12.36 11.50 10.13
C HIS A 73 11.72 12.03 11.42
N ILE A 74 10.42 12.32 11.41
CA ILE A 74 9.66 12.91 12.52
C ILE A 74 9.08 11.83 13.45
N LEU A 75 8.94 10.60 12.95
CA LEU A 75 8.24 9.51 13.63
C LEU A 75 8.74 9.25 15.06
N HIS A 76 10.05 9.42 15.29
CA HIS A 76 10.71 9.21 16.58
C HIS A 76 10.48 10.34 17.60
N HIS A 77 10.07 11.52 17.18
CA HIS A 77 9.91 12.67 18.07
C HIS A 77 8.62 12.60 18.90
N ILE A 78 7.60 11.92 18.38
CA ILE A 78 6.26 11.84 18.98
C ILE A 78 6.01 10.42 19.49
N ARG A 79 5.35 10.30 20.65
CA ARG A 79 4.99 9.00 21.24
C ARG A 79 4.03 8.24 20.31
N ARG A 80 4.31 6.95 20.07
CA ARG A 80 3.56 6.06 19.16
C ARG A 80 2.02 6.08 19.34
N TRP A 81 1.53 6.11 20.58
CA TRP A 81 0.09 6.13 20.88
C TRP A 81 -0.63 7.42 20.47
N VAL A 82 0.09 8.52 20.25
CA VAL A 82 -0.47 9.82 19.85
C VAL A 82 -0.79 9.86 18.35
N TRP A 83 -0.02 9.14 17.52
CA TRP A 83 -0.17 9.15 16.06
C TRP A 83 -1.56 8.70 15.57
N PRO A 84 -2.15 7.59 16.04
CA PRO A 84 -3.51 7.20 15.66
C PRO A 84 -4.56 8.25 16.03
N LEU A 85 -4.41 8.93 17.17
CA LEU A 85 -5.32 9.99 17.60
C LEU A 85 -5.23 11.20 16.68
N LEU A 86 -4.01 11.61 16.32
CA LEU A 86 -3.79 12.68 15.35
C LEU A 86 -4.38 12.33 13.99
N LEU A 87 -4.19 11.10 13.52
CA LEU A 87 -4.76 10.62 12.27
C LEU A 87 -6.28 10.63 12.27
N VAL A 88 -6.92 10.15 13.34
CA VAL A 88 -8.39 10.23 13.49
C VAL A 88 -8.85 11.69 13.51
N GLY A 89 -8.13 12.58 14.18
CA GLY A 89 -8.39 14.03 14.17
C GLY A 89 -8.31 14.64 12.76
N CYS A 90 -7.25 14.34 12.00
CA CYS A 90 -7.09 14.83 10.63
C CYS A 90 -8.19 14.30 9.69
N TRP A 91 -8.54 13.01 9.80
CA TRP A 91 -9.60 12.42 8.98
C TRP A 91 -11.00 12.93 9.35
N THR A 92 -11.30 13.11 10.63
CA THR A 92 -12.58 13.72 11.05
C THR A 92 -12.69 15.15 10.55
N LEU A 93 -11.60 15.93 10.60
CA LEU A 93 -11.54 17.26 10.00
C LEU A 93 -11.77 17.23 8.48
N ALA A 94 -11.11 16.32 7.76
CA ALA A 94 -11.27 16.18 6.31
C ALA A 94 -12.70 15.75 5.91
N ALA A 95 -13.32 14.83 6.67
CA ALA A 95 -14.69 14.41 6.46
C ALA A 95 -15.70 15.53 6.76
N PHE A 96 -15.50 16.25 7.86
CA PHE A 96 -16.30 17.41 8.21
C PHE A 96 -16.19 18.51 7.15
N ALA A 97 -14.97 18.83 6.69
CA ALA A 97 -14.76 19.81 5.64
C ALA A 97 -15.43 19.41 4.32
N THR A 98 -15.38 18.13 3.95
CA THR A 98 -16.03 17.60 2.73
C THR A 98 -17.57 17.66 2.80
N THR A 99 -18.13 17.35 3.96
CA THR A 99 -19.60 17.39 4.18
C THR A 99 -20.11 18.82 4.27
N ALA A 100 -19.39 19.71 4.95
CA ALA A 100 -19.75 21.12 5.10
C ALA A 100 -19.57 21.94 3.81
N ALA A 101 -18.65 21.54 2.92
CA ALA A 101 -18.39 22.27 1.68
C ALA A 101 -19.60 22.19 0.71
N PRO A 102 -20.22 23.32 0.31
CA PRO A 102 -21.29 23.32 -0.69
C PRO A 102 -20.75 22.91 -2.08
N PRO A 103 -21.64 22.46 -3.01
CA PRO A 103 -21.24 22.06 -4.36
C PRO A 103 -20.58 23.18 -5.18
N ASN A 104 -20.73 24.46 -4.79
CA ASN A 104 -20.05 25.60 -5.45
C ASN A 104 -18.85 26.16 -4.66
N VAL A 105 -18.27 25.38 -3.74
CA VAL A 105 -17.11 25.86 -2.95
C VAL A 105 -15.93 26.26 -3.84
N THR A 106 -15.20 27.30 -3.41
CA THR A 106 -14.04 27.81 -4.12
C THR A 106 -12.96 26.74 -4.29
N THR A 107 -12.36 26.67 -5.47
CA THR A 107 -11.27 25.75 -5.85
C THR A 107 -10.17 25.55 -4.80
N PRO A 108 -9.59 26.60 -4.16
CA PRO A 108 -8.51 26.40 -3.18
C PRO A 108 -8.93 25.58 -1.96
N ILE A 109 -10.18 25.70 -1.50
CA ILE A 109 -10.69 24.92 -0.36
C ILE A 109 -10.74 23.43 -0.73
N ARG A 110 -11.13 23.09 -1.96
CA ARG A 110 -11.15 21.70 -2.43
C ARG A 110 -9.75 21.10 -2.47
N ILE A 111 -8.79 21.86 -3.01
CA ILE A 111 -7.39 21.46 -3.07
C ILE A 111 -6.86 21.25 -1.65
N LEU A 112 -7.17 22.15 -0.71
CA LEU A 112 -6.74 22.01 0.68
C LEU A 112 -7.29 20.73 1.34
N ILE A 113 -8.58 20.41 1.12
CA ILE A 113 -9.18 19.16 1.63
C ILE A 113 -8.50 17.94 1.00
N ALA A 114 -8.25 17.98 -0.32
CA ALA A 114 -7.57 16.89 -1.02
C ALA A 114 -6.12 16.68 -0.51
N VAL A 115 -5.38 17.78 -0.32
CA VAL A 115 -4.04 17.77 0.26
C VAL A 115 -4.05 17.22 1.68
N LEU A 116 -5.02 17.61 2.51
CA LEU A 116 -5.17 17.09 3.87
C LEU A 116 -5.46 15.57 3.87
N ALA A 117 -6.34 15.10 2.99
CA ALA A 117 -6.66 13.68 2.84
C ALA A 117 -5.44 12.88 2.34
N SER A 118 -4.73 13.41 1.33
CA SER A 118 -3.50 12.82 0.78
C SER A 118 -2.38 12.73 1.82
N ALA A 119 -2.17 13.81 2.59
CA ALA A 119 -1.19 13.83 3.67
C ALA A 119 -1.56 12.81 4.75
N SER A 120 -2.84 12.75 5.16
CA SER A 120 -3.31 11.84 6.20
C SER A 120 -3.13 10.36 5.83
N THR A 121 -3.44 9.98 4.58
CA THR A 121 -3.23 8.58 4.12
C THR A 121 -1.75 8.21 4.05
N ALA A 122 -0.89 9.16 3.62
CA ALA A 122 0.55 8.93 3.55
C ALA A 122 1.17 8.80 4.94
N THR A 123 0.78 9.67 5.88
CA THR A 123 1.19 9.60 7.28
C THR A 123 0.80 8.26 7.91
N ALA A 124 -0.44 7.83 7.72
CA ALA A 124 -0.93 6.55 8.24
C ALA A 124 -0.16 5.37 7.65
N GLU A 125 0.04 5.34 6.33
CA GLU A 125 0.81 4.29 5.67
C GLU A 125 2.23 4.18 6.22
N VAL A 126 2.96 5.29 6.31
CA VAL A 126 4.34 5.28 6.84
C VAL A 126 4.35 4.84 8.30
N PHE A 127 3.38 5.28 9.10
CA PHE A 127 3.27 4.91 10.52
C PHE A 127 3.00 3.42 10.75
N PHE A 128 2.15 2.80 9.95
CA PHE A 128 1.89 1.36 10.06
C PHE A 128 3.04 0.55 9.47
N LEU A 129 3.60 0.96 8.33
CA LEU A 129 4.72 0.26 7.71
C LEU A 129 6.01 0.33 8.54
N SER A 130 6.27 1.44 9.24
CA SER A 130 7.41 1.52 10.16
C SER A 130 7.30 0.53 11.32
N GLN A 131 6.08 0.27 11.79
CA GLN A 131 5.79 -0.69 12.85
C GLN A 131 5.94 -2.16 12.43
N LEU A 132 6.12 -2.46 11.15
CA LEU A 132 6.46 -3.81 10.69
C LEU A 132 7.75 -4.33 11.34
N SER A 133 8.66 -3.43 11.73
CA SER A 133 9.87 -3.77 12.51
C SER A 133 9.54 -4.50 13.82
N HIS A 134 8.41 -4.17 14.45
CA HIS A 134 8.01 -4.73 15.75
C HIS A 134 7.09 -5.94 15.63
N TYR A 135 6.21 -5.93 14.63
CA TYR A 135 5.15 -6.94 14.50
C TYR A 135 5.44 -8.02 13.46
N GLY A 136 6.51 -7.88 12.67
CA GLY A 136 6.97 -8.95 11.80
C GLY A 136 6.10 -9.17 10.57
N LYS A 137 6.27 -10.35 9.96
CA LYS A 137 5.68 -10.71 8.65
C LYS A 137 4.16 -10.85 8.69
N THR A 138 3.58 -11.18 9.85
CA THR A 138 2.12 -11.32 10.03
C THR A 138 1.41 -9.97 9.90
N ALA A 139 2.02 -8.89 10.43
CA ALA A 139 1.56 -7.53 10.18
C ALA A 139 1.65 -7.13 8.70
N LEU A 140 2.74 -7.52 8.01
CA LEU A 140 2.90 -7.26 6.59
C LEU A 140 1.81 -7.95 5.76
N ALA A 141 1.46 -9.19 6.11
CA ALA A 141 0.36 -9.93 5.48
C ALA A 141 -1.00 -9.27 5.74
N GLY A 142 -1.27 -8.85 6.98
CA GLY A 142 -2.48 -8.08 7.30
C GLY A 142 -2.55 -6.79 6.49
N TRP A 143 -1.47 -5.99 6.50
CA TRP A 143 -1.39 -4.74 5.76
C TRP A 143 -1.63 -4.95 4.25
N GLY A 144 -0.90 -5.90 3.65
CA GLY A 144 -0.99 -6.22 2.23
C GLY A 144 -2.37 -6.75 1.82
N THR A 145 -2.99 -7.58 2.64
CA THR A 145 -4.33 -8.13 2.34
C THR A 145 -5.40 -7.05 2.44
N GLY A 146 -5.44 -6.26 3.52
CA GLY A 146 -6.44 -5.21 3.70
C GLY A 146 -6.39 -4.14 2.61
N THR A 147 -5.19 -3.74 2.17
CA THR A 147 -5.01 -2.81 1.05
C THR A 147 -5.53 -3.38 -0.28
N ALA A 148 -5.31 -4.67 -0.56
CA ALA A 148 -5.82 -5.29 -1.79
C ALA A 148 -7.35 -5.49 -1.76
N VAL A 149 -7.93 -5.87 -0.62
CA VAL A 149 -9.40 -5.96 -0.47
C VAL A 149 -10.04 -4.59 -0.65
N ALA A 150 -9.47 -3.54 -0.04
CA ALA A 150 -9.94 -2.17 -0.23
C ALA A 150 -9.82 -1.72 -1.68
N GLY A 151 -8.70 -2.03 -2.35
CA GLY A 151 -8.52 -1.75 -3.77
C GLY A 151 -9.57 -2.42 -4.66
N ALA A 152 -9.90 -3.69 -4.39
CA ALA A 152 -11.00 -4.39 -5.05
C ALA A 152 -12.34 -3.68 -4.81
N LEU A 153 -12.63 -3.31 -3.56
CA LEU A 153 -13.85 -2.57 -3.25
C LEU A 153 -13.91 -1.24 -4.02
N CYS A 154 -12.83 -0.45 -4.05
CA CYS A 154 -12.76 0.80 -4.80
C CYS A 154 -13.02 0.62 -6.31
N ALA A 155 -12.69 -0.54 -6.89
CA ALA A 155 -12.93 -0.81 -8.31
C ALA A 155 -14.42 -1.01 -8.64
N ILE A 156 -15.21 -1.58 -7.72
CA ILE A 156 -16.66 -1.84 -7.91
C ILE A 156 -17.56 -0.80 -7.30
N LEU A 157 -17.09 -0.08 -6.28
CA LEU A 157 -17.90 0.81 -5.46
C LEU A 157 -18.64 1.87 -6.30
N PRO A 158 -18.03 2.53 -7.30
CA PRO A 158 -18.75 3.45 -8.18
C PRO A 158 -19.88 2.79 -8.94
N THR A 159 -19.62 1.65 -9.57
CA THR A 159 -20.57 0.97 -10.44
C THR A 159 -21.74 0.40 -9.63
N VAL A 160 -21.49 -0.10 -8.41
CA VAL A 160 -22.55 -0.56 -7.51
C VAL A 160 -23.37 0.63 -7.00
N LEU A 161 -22.74 1.68 -6.48
CA LEU A 161 -23.46 2.81 -5.91
C LEU A 161 -24.26 3.59 -6.97
N THR A 162 -23.66 3.88 -8.12
CA THR A 162 -24.28 4.73 -9.16
C THR A 162 -25.26 3.97 -10.04
N ILE A 163 -24.91 2.77 -10.49
CA ILE A 163 -25.74 2.03 -11.46
C ILE A 163 -26.80 1.18 -10.76
N HIS A 164 -26.44 0.49 -9.67
CA HIS A 164 -27.36 -0.45 -9.02
C HIS A 164 -28.20 0.21 -7.93
N MET A 165 -27.63 1.16 -7.19
CA MET A 165 -28.33 1.82 -6.07
C MET A 165 -28.83 3.24 -6.39
N GLY A 166 -28.39 3.84 -7.50
CA GLY A 166 -28.76 5.22 -7.86
C GLY A 166 -28.30 6.29 -6.86
N LEU A 167 -27.31 5.97 -6.02
CA LEU A 167 -26.82 6.85 -4.97
C LEU A 167 -25.68 7.75 -5.47
N VAL A 168 -25.71 9.01 -5.04
CA VAL A 168 -24.60 9.94 -5.27
C VAL A 168 -23.41 9.53 -4.40
N LEU A 169 -22.22 9.43 -5.00
CA LEU A 169 -20.98 9.04 -4.30
C LEU A 169 -20.70 9.91 -3.07
N ARG A 170 -21.10 11.18 -3.09
CA ARG A 170 -20.96 12.10 -1.96
C ARG A 170 -21.67 11.63 -0.68
N ASN A 171 -22.76 10.88 -0.79
CA ASN A 171 -23.46 10.36 0.41
C ASN A 171 -22.62 9.30 1.14
N SER A 172 -21.58 8.75 0.51
CA SER A 172 -20.68 7.79 1.13
C SER A 172 -19.75 8.40 2.19
N THR A 173 -19.67 9.73 2.33
CA THR A 173 -18.82 10.38 3.34
C THR A 173 -19.22 10.00 4.78
N VAL A 174 -20.47 9.59 5.01
CA VAL A 174 -20.91 9.08 6.32
C VAL A 174 -20.12 7.82 6.73
N TYR A 175 -19.69 6.99 5.77
CA TYR A 175 -18.92 5.79 6.04
C TYR A 175 -17.51 6.05 6.58
N VAL A 176 -16.99 7.27 6.41
CA VAL A 176 -15.70 7.68 6.98
C VAL A 176 -15.69 7.49 8.49
N TYR A 177 -16.74 7.90 9.20
CA TYR A 177 -16.79 7.77 10.67
C TYR A 177 -16.76 6.32 11.14
N TYR A 178 -17.43 5.40 10.43
CA TYR A 178 -17.37 3.98 10.74
C TYR A 178 -15.98 3.39 10.50
N LEU A 179 -15.31 3.80 9.41
CA LEU A 179 -13.93 3.38 9.14
C LEU A 179 -12.95 3.91 10.19
N LEU A 180 -13.12 5.14 10.66
CA LEU A 180 -12.28 5.70 11.73
C LEU A 180 -12.49 5.02 13.08
N LEU A 181 -13.73 4.65 13.39
CA LEU A 181 -14.01 3.83 14.58
C LEU A 181 -13.36 2.45 14.45
N ALA A 182 -13.43 1.83 13.26
CA ALA A 182 -12.80 0.54 13.00
C ALA A 182 -11.26 0.61 13.12
N THR A 183 -10.61 1.66 12.62
CA THR A 183 -9.14 1.81 12.76
C THR A 183 -8.72 2.09 14.20
N ALA A 184 -9.46 2.94 14.92
CA ALA A 184 -9.19 3.22 16.32
C ALA A 184 -9.34 1.96 17.18
N THR A 185 -10.43 1.21 17.00
CA THR A 185 -10.65 -0.05 17.73
C THR A 185 -9.62 -1.11 17.36
N ALA A 186 -9.25 -1.23 16.08
CA ALA A 186 -8.18 -2.12 15.64
C ALA A 186 -6.84 -1.79 16.31
N TYR A 187 -6.47 -0.52 16.43
CA TYR A 187 -5.21 -0.12 17.04
C TYR A 187 -5.21 -0.24 18.58
N PHE A 188 -6.24 0.25 19.27
CA PHE A 188 -6.24 0.32 20.72
C PHE A 188 -6.70 -0.98 21.40
N LEU A 189 -7.58 -1.76 20.78
CA LEU A 189 -8.18 -2.95 21.40
C LEU A 189 -7.65 -4.26 20.80
N VAL A 190 -7.52 -4.31 19.47
CA VAL A 190 -7.16 -5.56 18.78
C VAL A 190 -5.65 -5.77 18.78
N LEU A 191 -4.87 -4.72 18.47
CA LEU A 191 -3.42 -4.80 18.35
C LEU A 191 -2.77 -5.13 19.71
N PRO A 192 -1.98 -6.21 19.80
CA PRO A 192 -1.25 -6.54 21.02
C PRO A 192 -0.16 -5.50 21.29
N PRO A 193 0.22 -5.26 22.56
CA PRO A 193 1.34 -4.37 22.87
C PRO A 193 2.63 -4.87 22.20
N PRO A 194 3.49 -3.96 21.69
CA PRO A 194 4.73 -4.36 21.04
C PRO A 194 5.60 -5.09 22.06
N THR A 195 5.87 -6.37 21.81
CA THR A 195 6.78 -7.15 22.63
C THR A 195 8.22 -6.80 22.25
N CYS A 196 9.05 -6.39 23.22
CA CYS A 196 10.51 -6.47 23.09
C CYS A 196 10.89 -7.96 23.00
N TYR A 197 10.77 -8.56 21.82
CA TYR A 197 11.17 -9.94 21.60
C TYR A 197 12.60 -9.94 21.07
N LYS A 198 13.57 -10.26 21.94
CA LYS A 198 14.84 -10.83 21.47
C LYS A 198 14.48 -12.14 20.77
N GLN A 199 14.80 -12.20 19.50
CA GLN A 199 14.30 -13.22 18.61
C GLN A 199 15.27 -14.41 18.70
N ASP A 200 14.79 -15.55 19.19
CA ASP A 200 15.53 -16.83 19.22
C ASP A 200 14.97 -17.83 18.19
N ASP A 201 13.95 -17.47 17.40
CA ASP A 201 13.25 -18.40 16.49
C ASP A 201 13.81 -18.45 15.05
N TRP A 202 15.12 -18.26 14.86
CA TRP A 202 15.77 -18.61 13.57
C TRP A 202 17.09 -19.36 13.67
N ALA A 203 17.43 -19.90 14.84
CA ALA A 203 18.54 -20.82 15.01
C ALA A 203 18.00 -22.20 15.44
N ALA A 204 17.35 -22.91 14.52
CA ALA A 204 17.16 -24.35 14.62
C ALA A 204 17.75 -24.96 13.35
N ASP A 205 19.08 -25.07 13.37
CA ASP A 205 19.92 -26.13 12.79
C ASP A 205 21.38 -25.64 12.85
N ASP A 206 21.98 -25.74 14.04
CA ASP A 206 23.35 -26.20 14.25
C ASP A 206 23.67 -26.12 15.76
N GLU A 207 23.84 -27.28 16.38
CA GLU A 207 24.25 -27.45 17.77
C GLU A 207 25.71 -27.02 17.98
N LEU A 208 25.97 -26.28 19.07
CA LEU A 208 27.05 -26.56 20.05
C LEU A 208 26.94 -25.57 21.23
N PRO A 209 26.97 -26.02 22.50
CA PRO A 209 26.76 -25.16 23.66
C PRO A 209 28.09 -24.61 24.19
N SER A 210 28.19 -23.28 24.34
CA SER A 210 29.14 -22.68 25.27
C SER A 210 28.39 -21.85 26.30
N GLU A 211 28.17 -22.49 27.46
CA GLU A 211 28.01 -21.80 28.73
C GLU A 211 29.21 -20.85 28.95
N VAL A 212 28.99 -19.80 29.76
CA VAL A 212 29.94 -18.76 30.23
C VAL A 212 29.82 -17.41 29.50
N GLU A 213 28.77 -16.64 29.82
CA GLU A 213 28.92 -15.17 29.99
C GLU A 213 27.77 -14.50 30.79
N SER A 214 27.20 -15.19 31.78
CA SER A 214 26.08 -14.68 32.60
C SER A 214 26.49 -13.73 33.75
N GLN A 215 27.70 -13.15 33.75
CA GLN A 215 28.18 -12.43 34.94
C GLN A 215 28.96 -11.12 34.72
N LYS A 216 29.00 -10.54 33.51
CA LYS A 216 29.68 -9.26 33.27
C LYS A 216 28.81 -8.06 32.88
N LEU A 217 27.49 -8.23 32.74
CA LEU A 217 26.59 -7.17 32.27
C LEU A 217 25.85 -6.41 33.38
N ALA A 218 26.31 -6.49 34.64
CA ALA A 218 25.67 -5.87 35.80
C ALA A 218 26.34 -4.56 36.27
N LEU A 219 27.42 -4.08 35.63
CA LEU A 219 28.15 -2.87 36.06
C LEU A 219 28.69 -2.04 34.89
N LEU A 220 27.80 -1.51 34.05
CA LEU A 220 28.11 -0.30 33.28
C LEU A 220 27.09 0.79 33.65
N PRO A 221 27.53 2.02 33.99
CA PRO A 221 26.62 3.08 34.38
C PRO A 221 25.74 3.47 33.21
N ALA A 222 24.49 3.81 33.51
CA ALA A 222 23.54 4.38 32.57
C ALA A 222 24.13 5.66 31.94
N GLU A 223 24.64 5.56 30.72
CA GLU A 223 24.88 6.73 29.88
C GLU A 223 23.51 7.29 29.46
N SER A 224 23.29 8.54 29.84
CA SER A 224 22.19 9.38 29.36
C SER A 224 22.09 9.36 27.84
N PRO A 225 20.88 9.33 27.24
CA PRO A 225 20.75 9.41 25.79
C PRO A 225 21.27 10.77 25.34
N SER A 226 22.40 10.79 24.65
CA SER A 226 22.87 11.97 23.93
C SER A 226 21.78 12.41 22.97
N VAL A 227 21.35 13.67 23.10
CA VAL A 227 20.38 14.28 22.18
C VAL A 227 21.12 14.50 20.86
N ILE A 228 21.20 13.46 20.03
CA ILE A 228 21.71 13.55 18.66
C ILE A 228 20.89 14.63 17.96
N SER A 229 21.57 15.61 17.34
CA SER A 229 20.89 16.71 16.69
C SER A 229 20.04 16.19 15.52
N PHE A 230 18.86 16.79 15.29
CA PHE A 230 17.98 16.41 14.18
C PHE A 230 18.72 16.41 12.82
N TRP A 231 19.68 17.33 12.64
CA TRP A 231 20.45 17.48 11.41
C TRP A 231 21.49 16.39 11.18
N GLU A 232 22.21 15.95 12.21
CA GLU A 232 23.13 14.81 12.11
C GLU A 232 22.36 13.53 11.76
N ARG A 233 21.25 13.30 12.47
CA ARG A 233 20.38 12.14 12.21
C ARG A 233 19.69 12.22 10.85
N PHE A 234 19.34 13.41 10.37
CA PHE A 234 18.82 13.60 9.02
C PHE A 234 19.87 13.24 7.97
N HIS A 235 21.13 13.64 8.18
CA HIS A 235 22.22 13.33 7.27
C HIS A 235 22.53 11.82 7.22
N ASP A 236 22.59 11.16 8.38
CA ASP A 236 22.80 9.72 8.48
C ASP A 236 21.67 8.93 7.82
N ASN A 237 20.41 9.34 8.08
CA ASN A 237 19.24 8.73 7.44
C ASN A 237 19.22 8.96 5.93
N LEU A 238 19.68 10.12 5.45
CA LEU A 238 19.78 10.41 4.03
C LEU A 238 20.85 9.53 3.36
N GLN A 239 21.99 9.30 4.02
CA GLN A 239 23.03 8.38 3.54
C GLN A 239 22.55 6.92 3.52
N LEU A 240 21.80 6.50 4.54
CA LEU A 240 21.18 5.18 4.64
C LEU A 240 20.12 4.96 3.54
N THR A 241 19.28 5.97 3.32
CA THR A 241 18.28 6.00 2.24
C THR A 241 18.96 5.91 0.89
N SER A 242 19.97 6.75 0.64
CA SER A 242 20.57 6.99 -0.68
C SER A 242 21.34 5.79 -1.25
N SER A 243 22.09 5.05 -0.43
CA SER A 243 23.12 4.14 -0.99
C SER A 243 22.70 2.67 -1.11
N LYS A 244 22.01 2.12 -0.10
CA LYS A 244 21.66 0.68 -0.02
C LYS A 244 20.16 0.45 -0.09
N LEU A 245 19.37 1.20 0.68
CA LEU A 245 17.92 1.06 0.72
C LEU A 245 17.27 1.46 -0.62
N LEU A 246 17.76 2.54 -1.23
CA LEU A 246 17.32 2.99 -2.55
C LEU A 246 17.50 1.91 -3.62
N ARG A 247 18.67 1.28 -3.68
CA ARG A 247 18.97 0.22 -4.68
C ARG A 247 18.21 -1.08 -4.40
N LEU A 248 18.07 -1.47 -3.15
CA LEU A 248 17.54 -2.80 -2.80
C LEU A 248 16.01 -2.85 -2.77
N CYS A 249 15.35 -1.77 -2.34
CA CYS A 249 13.91 -1.80 -2.05
C CYS A 249 13.12 -0.72 -2.80
N ILE A 250 13.56 0.55 -2.77
CA ILE A 250 12.78 1.66 -3.36
C ILE A 250 12.75 1.54 -4.89
N TYR A 251 13.90 1.32 -5.54
CA TYR A 251 13.98 1.27 -7.00
C TYR A 251 13.18 0.11 -7.62
N PRO A 252 13.29 -1.15 -7.12
CA PRO A 252 12.45 -2.23 -7.62
C PRO A 252 10.95 -1.95 -7.46
N LEU A 253 10.53 -1.38 -6.31
CA LEU A 253 9.14 -1.08 -6.06
C LEU A 253 8.63 0.04 -6.98
N LEU A 254 9.43 1.07 -7.23
CA LEU A 254 9.14 2.13 -8.18
C LEU A 254 8.94 1.60 -9.60
N LEU A 255 9.87 0.75 -10.09
CA LEU A 255 9.76 0.19 -11.44
C LEU A 255 8.53 -0.70 -11.59
N VAL A 256 8.30 -1.59 -10.62
CA VAL A 256 7.15 -2.51 -10.62
C VAL A 256 5.85 -1.72 -10.65
N THR A 257 5.70 -0.76 -9.75
CA THR A 257 4.46 0.04 -9.63
C THR A 257 4.24 0.93 -10.85
N THR A 258 5.31 1.52 -11.41
CA THR A 258 5.23 2.27 -12.68
C THR A 258 4.69 1.39 -13.80
N ALA A 259 5.26 0.19 -13.99
CA ALA A 259 4.84 -0.74 -15.03
C ALA A 259 3.39 -1.21 -14.83
N GLN A 260 3.01 -1.54 -13.59
CA GLN A 260 1.65 -1.97 -13.26
C GLN A 260 0.62 -0.88 -13.54
N VAL A 261 0.86 0.35 -13.09
CA VAL A 261 -0.10 1.45 -13.24
C VAL A 261 -0.21 1.87 -14.70
N LEU A 262 0.91 1.94 -15.42
CA LEU A 262 0.90 2.19 -16.86
C LEU A 262 0.09 1.11 -17.61
N ALA A 263 0.20 -0.15 -17.20
CA ALA A 263 -0.47 -1.24 -17.87
C ALA A 263 -1.95 -1.41 -17.51
N SER A 264 -2.34 -1.11 -16.27
CA SER A 264 -3.72 -1.27 -15.79
C SER A 264 -4.56 0.00 -15.96
N SER A 265 -4.03 1.15 -15.54
CA SER A 265 -4.80 2.40 -15.48
C SER A 265 -4.80 3.15 -16.81
N GLY A 266 -3.66 3.19 -17.52
CA GLY A 266 -3.50 3.90 -18.79
C GLY A 266 -4.15 3.24 -20.02
N ARG A 267 -4.88 2.14 -19.85
CA ARG A 267 -5.39 1.31 -20.96
C ARG A 267 -6.89 1.14 -21.05
N SER A 268 -7.61 1.37 -19.96
CA SER A 268 -9.03 1.01 -19.90
C SER A 268 -9.88 1.66 -21.01
N ARG A 269 -9.62 2.92 -21.38
CA ARG A 269 -10.31 3.61 -22.48
C ARG A 269 -9.82 3.25 -23.89
N PRO A 270 -8.51 3.14 -24.17
CA PRO A 270 -8.05 2.80 -25.52
C PRO A 270 -8.24 1.33 -25.91
N SER A 271 -8.62 0.45 -24.97
CA SER A 271 -8.95 -0.94 -25.24
C SER A 271 -10.12 -1.14 -26.21
N ALA A 272 -10.13 -2.31 -26.86
CA ALA A 272 -11.20 -2.75 -27.73
C ALA A 272 -12.54 -2.84 -26.97
N MET A 273 -13.62 -2.48 -27.65
CA MET A 273 -14.97 -2.75 -27.16
C MET A 273 -15.21 -4.25 -27.13
N LEU A 274 -15.61 -4.75 -25.96
CA LEU A 274 -15.94 -6.16 -25.76
C LEU A 274 -17.46 -6.32 -25.77
N PRO A 275 -18.02 -7.20 -26.61
CA PRO A 275 -19.47 -7.35 -26.76
C PRO A 275 -20.20 -7.87 -25.51
N ILE A 276 -19.44 -8.37 -24.53
CA ILE A 276 -19.96 -8.87 -23.24
C ILE A 276 -20.44 -7.73 -22.33
N PHE A 277 -19.89 -6.51 -22.51
CA PHE A 277 -20.22 -5.36 -21.65
C PHE A 277 -20.99 -4.30 -22.42
N PRO A 278 -22.21 -3.92 -21.97
CA PRO A 278 -23.00 -2.87 -22.63
C PRO A 278 -22.50 -1.45 -22.31
N ARG A 279 -21.82 -1.26 -21.18
CA ARG A 279 -21.36 0.06 -20.69
C ARG A 279 -19.89 0.03 -20.29
N TYR A 280 -19.18 1.13 -20.55
CA TYR A 280 -17.79 1.29 -20.11
C TYR A 280 -17.63 1.19 -18.59
N ALA A 281 -18.61 1.67 -17.82
CA ALA A 281 -18.58 1.61 -16.35
C ALA A 281 -18.59 0.17 -15.80
N GLU A 282 -19.23 -0.77 -16.51
CA GLU A 282 -19.25 -2.19 -16.14
C GLU A 282 -17.94 -2.87 -16.55
N PHE A 283 -17.43 -2.55 -17.75
CA PHE A 283 -16.13 -3.02 -18.23
C PHE A 283 -14.98 -2.56 -17.32
N SER A 284 -14.91 -1.26 -17.00
CA SER A 284 -13.85 -0.69 -16.15
C SER A 284 -13.88 -1.24 -14.73
N ALA A 285 -15.06 -1.49 -14.16
CA ALA A 285 -15.20 -2.15 -12.88
C ALA A 285 -14.71 -3.61 -12.92
N ALA A 286 -15.13 -4.40 -13.93
CA ALA A 286 -14.65 -5.78 -14.09
C ALA A 286 -13.14 -5.85 -14.34
N TYR A 287 -12.61 -4.93 -15.14
CA TYR A 287 -11.19 -4.80 -15.43
C TYR A 287 -10.37 -4.46 -14.16
N GLY A 288 -10.82 -3.46 -13.40
CA GLY A 288 -10.21 -3.09 -12.12
C GLY A 288 -10.28 -4.23 -11.10
N MET A 289 -11.40 -4.95 -11.05
CA MET A 289 -11.56 -6.12 -10.19
C MET A 289 -10.60 -7.25 -10.54
N ALA A 290 -10.43 -7.57 -11.83
CA ALA A 290 -9.49 -8.61 -12.25
C ALA A 290 -8.06 -8.30 -11.79
N PHE A 291 -7.63 -7.04 -11.95
CA PHE A 291 -6.33 -6.57 -11.46
C PHE A 291 -6.22 -6.71 -9.93
N GLN A 292 -7.22 -6.23 -9.19
CA GLN A 292 -7.19 -6.25 -7.74
C GLN A 292 -7.32 -7.66 -7.15
N LEU A 293 -8.03 -8.57 -7.82
CA LEU A 293 -8.10 -9.97 -7.43
C LEU A 293 -6.73 -10.65 -7.55
N GLY A 294 -5.97 -10.33 -8.60
CA GLY A 294 -4.58 -10.77 -8.73
C GLY A 294 -3.71 -10.28 -7.57
N ASN A 295 -3.78 -8.99 -7.25
CA ASN A 295 -3.09 -8.41 -6.08
C ASN A 295 -3.51 -9.08 -4.77
N LEU A 296 -4.81 -9.32 -4.59
CA LEU A 296 -5.36 -9.92 -3.38
C LEU A 296 -4.85 -11.33 -3.15
N ILE A 297 -4.86 -12.18 -4.19
CA ILE A 297 -4.36 -13.54 -4.04
C ILE A 297 -2.85 -13.52 -3.82
N ALA A 298 -2.10 -12.65 -4.52
CA ALA A 298 -0.67 -12.52 -4.31
C ALA A 298 -0.29 -12.04 -2.90
N ARG A 299 -1.04 -11.10 -2.31
CA ARG A 299 -0.75 -10.56 -0.97
C ARG A 299 -1.22 -11.48 0.16
N SER A 300 -2.33 -12.20 -0.04
CA SER A 300 -2.82 -13.19 0.93
C SER A 300 -1.99 -14.47 0.98
N THR A 301 -1.44 -14.90 -0.16
CA THR A 301 -0.60 -16.11 -0.24
C THR A 301 0.87 -15.89 0.15
N ALA A 302 1.26 -14.65 0.44
CA ALA A 302 2.65 -14.27 0.68
C ALA A 302 3.30 -14.92 1.93
N LEU A 303 2.51 -15.26 2.95
CA LEU A 303 3.02 -16.01 4.11
C LEU A 303 3.33 -17.47 3.78
N LEU A 304 2.63 -18.04 2.79
CA LEU A 304 2.76 -19.45 2.40
C LEU A 304 3.82 -19.65 1.32
N PHE A 305 3.89 -18.73 0.35
CA PHE A 305 4.76 -18.86 -0.81
C PHE A 305 5.78 -17.72 -0.87
N ARG A 306 7.01 -18.01 -0.42
CA ARG A 306 8.13 -17.08 -0.57
C ARG A 306 8.73 -17.19 -1.97
N ALA A 307 8.67 -16.09 -2.72
CA ALA A 307 9.30 -15.98 -4.03
C ALA A 307 10.84 -16.01 -3.91
N LYS A 308 11.45 -17.16 -4.23
CA LYS A 308 12.91 -17.31 -4.21
C LYS A 308 13.63 -16.59 -5.38
N ARG A 309 12.89 -16.12 -6.40
CA ARG A 309 13.45 -15.53 -7.64
C ARG A 309 12.71 -14.23 -8.06
N PRO A 310 12.95 -13.08 -7.41
CA PRO A 310 12.28 -11.81 -7.76
C PRO A 310 12.54 -11.36 -9.19
N ARG A 311 13.70 -11.69 -9.77
CA ARG A 311 14.04 -11.35 -11.16
C ARG A 311 13.07 -11.97 -12.17
N LEU A 312 12.60 -13.19 -11.92
CA LEU A 312 11.65 -13.88 -12.81
C LEU A 312 10.26 -13.25 -12.72
N ILE A 313 9.82 -12.87 -11.52
CA ILE A 313 8.54 -12.18 -11.32
C ILE A 313 8.57 -10.81 -12.01
N PHE A 314 9.68 -10.08 -11.88
CA PHE A 314 9.87 -8.81 -12.58
C PHE A 314 9.88 -8.97 -14.11
N ALA A 315 10.59 -9.96 -14.64
CA ALA A 315 10.60 -10.26 -16.06
C ALA A 315 9.19 -10.62 -16.58
N LEU A 316 8.44 -11.42 -15.82
CA LEU A 316 7.06 -11.77 -16.14
C LEU A 316 6.15 -10.54 -16.14
N LEU A 317 6.27 -9.65 -15.16
CA LEU A 317 5.52 -8.40 -15.10
C LEU A 317 5.78 -7.53 -16.34
N VAL A 318 7.05 -7.35 -16.70
CA VAL A 318 7.45 -6.57 -17.89
C VAL A 318 6.90 -7.22 -19.15
N PHE A 319 7.00 -8.54 -19.29
CA PHE A 319 6.44 -9.27 -20.42
C PHE A 319 4.92 -9.07 -20.54
N CYS A 320 4.15 -9.28 -19.46
CA CYS A 320 2.70 -9.05 -19.45
C CYS A 320 2.34 -7.58 -19.76
N SER A 321 3.14 -6.64 -19.27
CA SER A 321 2.97 -5.21 -19.54
C SER A 321 3.20 -4.88 -21.02
N ILE A 322 4.22 -5.46 -21.66
CA ILE A 322 4.50 -5.29 -23.09
C ILE A 322 3.38 -5.92 -23.93
N VAL A 323 2.94 -7.13 -23.59
CA VAL A 323 1.85 -7.81 -24.31
C VAL A 323 0.58 -6.95 -24.29
N THR A 324 0.22 -6.38 -23.13
CA THR A 324 -0.93 -5.47 -23.05
C THR A 324 -0.72 -4.15 -23.79
N ILE A 325 0.50 -3.58 -23.78
CA ILE A 325 0.84 -2.38 -24.60
C ILE A 325 0.53 -2.67 -26.07
N LEU A 326 1.09 -3.76 -26.60
CA LEU A 326 0.94 -4.15 -27.99
C LEU A 326 -0.52 -4.45 -28.33
N ASP A 327 -1.22 -5.19 -27.47
CA ASP A 327 -2.64 -5.49 -27.67
C ASP A 327 -3.49 -4.22 -27.79
N THR A 328 -3.29 -3.25 -26.90
CA THR A 328 -4.02 -1.96 -26.98
C THR A 328 -3.61 -1.06 -28.14
N ALA A 329 -2.35 -1.16 -28.60
CA ALA A 329 -1.88 -0.40 -29.74
C ALA A 329 -2.51 -0.92 -31.04
N PHE A 330 -2.53 -2.24 -31.22
CA PHE A 330 -2.89 -2.89 -32.48
C PHE A 330 -4.29 -3.53 -32.51
N ILE A 331 -5.03 -3.56 -31.40
CA ILE A 331 -6.31 -4.28 -31.28
C ILE A 331 -6.13 -5.75 -31.70
N LEU A 332 -5.06 -6.39 -31.21
CA LEU A 332 -4.68 -7.74 -31.62
C LEU A 332 -5.69 -8.80 -31.16
N LEU A 333 -6.26 -8.62 -29.96
CA LEU A 333 -7.10 -9.63 -29.32
C LEU A 333 -8.43 -9.02 -28.86
N SER A 334 -9.53 -9.50 -29.44
CA SER A 334 -10.90 -9.15 -29.01
C SER A 334 -11.49 -10.14 -28.00
N ASN A 335 -10.66 -10.98 -27.37
CA ASN A 335 -11.11 -11.99 -26.41
C ASN A 335 -11.03 -11.46 -24.97
N ALA A 336 -12.19 -11.27 -24.34
CA ALA A 336 -12.33 -10.77 -22.98
C ALA A 336 -11.56 -11.61 -21.93
N TYR A 337 -11.60 -12.94 -22.06
CA TYR A 337 -10.96 -13.84 -21.10
C TYR A 337 -9.44 -13.67 -21.08
N PHE A 338 -8.84 -13.43 -22.25
CA PHE A 338 -7.41 -13.20 -22.37
C PHE A 338 -7.00 -11.87 -21.74
N VAL A 339 -7.73 -10.79 -22.05
CA VAL A 339 -7.48 -9.46 -21.48
C VAL A 339 -7.56 -9.52 -19.96
N PHE A 340 -8.62 -10.08 -19.39
CA PHE A 340 -8.76 -10.21 -17.93
C PHE A 340 -7.69 -11.11 -17.31
N SER A 341 -7.31 -12.21 -17.97
CA SER A 341 -6.26 -13.11 -17.48
C SER A 341 -4.89 -12.43 -17.38
N ILE A 342 -4.52 -11.62 -18.37
CA ILE A 342 -3.25 -10.88 -18.32
C ILE A 342 -3.30 -9.77 -17.27
N VAL A 343 -4.40 -9.03 -17.19
CA VAL A 343 -4.57 -7.98 -16.18
C VAL A 343 -4.51 -8.54 -14.77
N PHE A 344 -5.14 -9.70 -14.56
CA PHE A 344 -4.99 -10.48 -13.34
C PHE A 344 -3.53 -10.87 -13.06
N ALA A 345 -2.79 -11.35 -14.08
CA ALA A 345 -1.37 -11.71 -13.93
C ALA A 345 -0.48 -10.49 -13.60
N ILE A 346 -0.78 -9.31 -14.13
CA ILE A 346 -0.10 -8.04 -13.80
C ILE A 346 -0.35 -7.66 -12.34
N GLY A 347 -1.61 -7.80 -11.87
CA GLY A 347 -1.94 -7.63 -10.45
C GLY A 347 -1.19 -8.63 -9.58
N TRP A 348 -1.25 -9.91 -9.93
CA TRP A 348 -0.57 -10.97 -9.21
C TRP A 348 0.94 -10.72 -9.05
N THR A 349 1.62 -10.45 -10.16
CA THR A 349 3.09 -10.29 -10.18
C THR A 349 3.55 -9.11 -9.34
N GLY A 350 2.88 -7.96 -9.39
CA GLY A 350 3.30 -6.84 -8.55
C GLY A 350 2.84 -6.95 -7.10
N GLY A 351 1.73 -7.62 -6.81
CA GLY A 351 1.38 -8.01 -5.42
C GLY A 351 2.46 -8.89 -4.79
N MET A 352 2.99 -9.87 -5.53
CA MET A 352 4.10 -10.70 -5.08
C MET A 352 5.39 -9.90 -4.89
N MET A 353 5.72 -9.00 -5.83
CA MET A 353 6.91 -8.15 -5.72
C MET A 353 6.84 -7.22 -4.51
N TYR A 354 5.68 -6.61 -4.25
CA TYR A 354 5.43 -5.79 -3.07
C TYR A 354 5.77 -6.57 -1.78
N MET A 355 5.16 -7.74 -1.60
CA MET A 355 5.39 -8.56 -0.41
C MET A 355 6.83 -9.05 -0.30
N ASN A 356 7.46 -9.38 -1.43
CA ASN A 356 8.85 -9.83 -1.44
C ASN A 356 9.84 -8.71 -1.11
N VAL A 357 9.59 -7.47 -1.56
CA VAL A 357 10.43 -6.31 -1.23
C VAL A 357 10.38 -6.02 0.26
N TYR A 358 9.18 -5.91 0.86
CA TYR A 358 9.05 -5.69 2.29
C TYR A 358 9.60 -6.85 3.12
N SER A 359 9.32 -8.11 2.73
CA SER A 359 9.89 -9.26 3.45
C SER A 359 11.42 -9.31 3.37
N THR A 360 12.02 -8.90 2.26
CA THR A 360 13.49 -8.85 2.10
C THR A 360 14.07 -7.71 2.92
N ALA A 361 13.41 -6.55 2.95
CA ALA A 361 13.81 -5.42 3.79
C ALA A 361 13.80 -5.79 5.27
N MET A 362 12.74 -6.46 5.75
CA MET A 362 12.63 -6.89 7.14
C MET A 362 13.73 -7.88 7.54
N GLU A 363 14.08 -8.83 6.65
CA GLU A 363 15.18 -9.78 6.90
C GLU A 363 16.56 -9.11 6.87
N TYR A 364 16.74 -8.11 6.01
CA TYR A 364 17.98 -7.33 5.99
C TYR A 364 18.16 -6.53 7.28
N LEU A 365 17.10 -5.91 7.78
CA LEU A 365 17.09 -5.12 9.02
C LEU A 365 17.24 -6.01 10.25
N SER A 366 16.68 -7.22 10.26
CA SER A 366 16.89 -8.16 11.38
C SER A 366 18.34 -8.63 11.50
N ARG A 367 19.09 -8.65 10.38
CA ARG A 367 20.52 -8.99 10.36
C ARG A 367 21.44 -7.81 10.68
N ASN A 368 20.96 -6.58 10.54
CA ASN A 368 21.73 -5.36 10.76
C ASN A 368 21.02 -4.48 11.79
N PRO A 369 21.16 -4.77 13.11
CA PRO A 369 20.47 -4.03 14.16
C PRO A 369 20.91 -2.57 14.29
N ASP A 370 22.07 -2.21 13.72
CA ASP A 370 22.60 -0.84 13.72
C ASP A 370 21.81 0.11 12.79
N ALA A 371 20.96 -0.42 11.91
CA ALA A 371 20.16 0.38 10.99
C ALA A 371 18.79 0.72 11.60
N ASP A 372 18.37 1.99 11.49
CA ASP A 372 17.04 2.45 11.93
C ASP A 372 15.92 1.74 11.13
N ALA A 373 15.43 0.61 11.65
CA ALA A 373 14.46 -0.25 10.97
C ALA A 373 13.09 0.42 10.75
N GLU A 374 12.62 1.21 11.73
CA GLU A 374 11.38 1.98 11.60
C GLU A 374 11.47 3.00 10.45
N PHE A 375 12.59 3.73 10.37
CA PHE A 375 12.85 4.69 9.29
C PHE A 375 12.94 3.99 7.93
N ALA A 376 13.70 2.90 7.87
CA ALA A 376 13.92 2.14 6.66
C ALA A 376 12.60 1.60 6.07
N LEU A 377 11.77 0.93 6.89
CA LEU A 377 10.51 0.35 6.43
C LEU A 377 9.47 1.42 6.08
N GLY A 378 9.46 2.54 6.81
CA GLY A 378 8.62 3.69 6.48
C GLY A 378 8.98 4.36 5.14
N SER A 379 10.27 4.31 4.76
CA SER A 379 10.78 4.97 3.55
C SER A 379 10.59 4.16 2.26
N ILE A 380 10.40 2.84 2.34
CA ILE A 380 10.20 1.98 1.15
C ILE A 380 8.98 2.40 0.34
N GLY A 381 7.91 2.84 1.00
CA GLY A 381 6.66 3.25 0.37
C GLY A 381 6.77 4.48 -0.54
N VAL A 382 7.88 5.24 -0.45
CA VAL A 382 8.20 6.33 -1.39
C VAL A 382 8.27 5.80 -2.82
N GLY A 383 8.87 4.62 -3.02
CA GLY A 383 8.98 4.00 -4.34
C GLY A 383 7.63 3.69 -4.97
N GLU A 384 6.68 3.19 -4.17
CA GLU A 384 5.32 2.90 -4.63
C GLU A 384 4.58 4.17 -5.05
N THR A 385 4.56 5.22 -4.22
CA THR A 385 3.87 6.47 -4.59
C THR A 385 4.52 7.17 -5.78
N ALA A 386 5.86 7.19 -5.85
CA ALA A 386 6.57 7.76 -6.99
C ALA A 386 6.28 6.99 -8.28
N GLY A 387 6.25 5.66 -8.22
CA GLY A 387 5.92 4.83 -9.37
C GLY A 387 4.46 4.94 -9.81
N ILE A 388 3.52 5.06 -8.86
CA ILE A 388 2.12 5.37 -9.18
C ILE A 388 2.01 6.72 -9.90
N LEU A 389 2.71 7.76 -9.43
CA LEU A 389 2.69 9.07 -10.07
C LEU A 389 3.24 9.02 -11.50
N ILE A 390 4.45 8.46 -11.69
CA ILE A 390 5.10 8.36 -13.00
C ILE A 390 4.26 7.50 -13.96
N GLY A 391 3.80 6.34 -13.49
CA GLY A 391 2.98 5.42 -14.26
C GLY A 391 1.62 6.01 -14.64
N SER A 392 0.99 6.77 -13.75
CA SER A 392 -0.30 7.42 -14.03
C SER A 392 -0.15 8.54 -15.05
N LEU A 393 0.88 9.39 -14.92
CA LEU A 393 1.15 10.46 -15.88
C LEU A 393 1.46 9.89 -17.27
N ALA A 394 2.31 8.85 -17.34
CA ALA A 394 2.60 8.13 -18.58
C ALA A 394 1.36 7.43 -19.16
N GLY A 395 0.49 6.90 -18.30
CA GLY A 395 -0.77 6.27 -18.71
C GLY A 395 -1.74 7.27 -19.34
N VAL A 396 -1.89 8.46 -18.75
CA VAL A 396 -2.76 9.52 -19.30
C VAL A 396 -2.23 10.03 -20.64
N THR A 397 -0.92 10.22 -20.79
CA THR A 397 -0.35 10.64 -22.08
C THR A 397 -0.55 9.56 -23.14
N PHE A 398 -0.31 8.29 -22.80
CA PHE A 398 -0.55 7.15 -23.70
C PHE A 398 -2.02 7.04 -24.12
N GLU A 399 -2.96 7.17 -23.18
CA GLU A 399 -4.40 7.19 -23.46
C GLU A 399 -4.78 8.35 -24.39
N SER A 400 -4.29 9.56 -24.11
CA SER A 400 -4.60 10.75 -24.92
C SER A 400 -4.12 10.61 -26.36
N GLN A 401 -2.94 10.01 -26.58
CA GLN A 401 -2.40 9.77 -27.91
C GLN A 401 -3.23 8.73 -28.67
N LEU A 402 -3.57 7.61 -28.04
CA LEU A 402 -4.35 6.55 -28.68
C LEU A 402 -5.81 6.94 -28.96
N CYS A 403 -6.45 7.65 -28.04
CA CYS A 403 -7.82 8.16 -28.24
C CYS A 403 -7.87 9.37 -29.19
N GLY A 404 -6.74 10.04 -29.41
CA GLY A 404 -6.57 11.14 -30.38
C GLY A 404 -6.42 10.69 -31.83
N LEU A 405 -6.11 9.41 -32.08
CA LEU A 405 -6.01 8.86 -33.43
C LEU A 405 -7.39 8.80 -34.11
N ALA A 406 -7.44 9.13 -35.40
CA ALA A 406 -8.67 9.27 -36.19
C ALA A 406 -9.49 7.96 -36.29
N ASN A 407 -8.87 6.79 -36.11
CA ASN A 407 -9.51 5.48 -36.21
C ASN A 407 -10.10 5.05 -34.85
N ARG A 408 -11.15 5.76 -34.39
CA ARG A 408 -11.83 5.50 -33.11
C ARG A 408 -12.78 4.30 -33.15
N SER A 409 -13.10 3.78 -34.33
CA SER A 409 -14.06 2.68 -34.50
C SER A 409 -13.58 1.42 -33.78
N GLY A 410 -14.37 0.95 -32.81
CA GLY A 410 -14.09 -0.27 -32.03
C GLY A 410 -13.36 -0.07 -30.71
N ARG A 411 -13.03 1.16 -30.29
CA ARG A 411 -12.40 1.46 -28.98
C ARG A 411 -13.37 2.16 -28.02
N TRP A 412 -13.23 1.93 -26.71
CA TRP A 412 -14.02 2.65 -25.69
C TRP A 412 -13.79 4.18 -25.69
N CYS A 413 -12.73 4.68 -26.33
CA CYS A 413 -12.55 6.12 -26.59
C CYS A 413 -13.72 6.79 -27.36
N SER A 414 -14.54 6.01 -28.09
CA SER A 414 -15.65 6.54 -28.88
C SER A 414 -16.96 6.69 -28.09
N THR A 415 -17.09 6.04 -26.93
CA THR A 415 -18.23 6.25 -26.03
C THR A 415 -17.97 7.51 -25.21
N VAL A 416 -18.40 8.65 -25.72
CA VAL A 416 -18.55 9.87 -24.93
C VAL A 416 -19.91 9.78 -24.24
N THR A 417 -19.92 9.31 -23.00
CA THR A 417 -21.03 9.48 -22.07
C THR A 417 -20.48 9.76 -20.69
#